data_AF-A0A1I4FJI9-F1
#
_entry.id   AF-A0A1I4FJI9-F1
#
_cell.length_a   1.000
_cell.length_b   1.000
_cell.length_c   1.000
_cell.angle_alpha   90.00
_cell.angle_beta   90.00
_cell.angle_gamma   90.00
#
_symmetry.space_group_name_H-M   'P 1'
#
loop_
_entity.id
_entity.type
_entity.pdbx_description
1 polymer ?
#
loop_
_entity_poly.entity_id
_entity_poly.type
_entity_poly.pdbx_seq_one_letter_code
_entity_poly.pdbx_strand_id
1 'polypeptide(L)'
;MNDFVHTVTTLPTARQPGCPFDPPKELIDAREHGPISRLPFPDGHQGRLITGYDLVRSVLADPRFSSRRELMRHHPLADLGDIEVPPAPPGEFLLMDEPQHGRYRKPLVGR
;
A
#
# COMPACT_ATOMS: atom_id res chain seq x y z
N MET A 1 2.33 5.37 26.08
CA MET A 1 2.56 6.70 25.51
C MET A 1 1.56 6.87 24.39
N ASN A 2 0.75 7.91 24.44
CA ASN A 2 -0.41 8.07 23.55
C ASN A 2 0.11 8.51 22.17
N ASP A 3 0.40 7.53 21.30
CA ASP A 3 0.90 7.76 19.94
C ASP A 3 -0.16 8.51 19.14
N PHE A 4 0.00 9.82 19.01
CA PHE A 4 -0.75 10.64 18.08
C PHE A 4 -0.30 10.31 16.65
N VAL A 5 -0.74 9.15 16.15
CA VAL A 5 -0.60 8.81 14.73
C VAL A 5 -1.45 9.82 13.97
N HIS A 6 -0.80 10.69 13.21
CA HIS A 6 -1.45 11.64 12.31
C HIS A 6 -2.50 10.92 11.45
N THR A 7 -3.66 11.54 11.22
CA THR A 7 -4.72 10.96 10.39
C THR A 7 -4.86 11.79 9.12
N VAL A 8 -4.75 11.14 7.97
CA VAL A 8 -5.11 11.76 6.68
C VAL A 8 -6.58 11.51 6.38
N THR A 9 -7.26 12.46 5.72
CA THR A 9 -8.71 12.37 5.47
C THR A 9 -9.04 11.33 4.39
N THR A 10 -8.25 11.29 3.33
CA THR A 10 -8.33 10.34 2.21
C THR A 10 -6.91 10.15 1.66
N LEU A 11 -6.70 9.20 0.76
CA LEU A 11 -5.42 9.08 0.07
C LEU A 11 -5.21 10.31 -0.84
N PRO A 12 -4.19 11.17 -0.58
CA PRO A 12 -3.95 12.33 -1.43
C PRO A 12 -3.40 11.90 -2.78
N THR A 13 -4.02 12.37 -3.85
CA THR A 13 -3.63 12.06 -5.25
C THR A 13 -3.46 13.30 -6.12
N ALA A 14 -3.97 14.45 -5.69
CA ALA A 14 -3.91 15.70 -6.44
C ALA A 14 -2.51 16.34 -6.36
N ARG A 15 -1.93 16.67 -7.51
CA ARG A 15 -0.66 17.41 -7.59
C ARG A 15 -0.92 18.92 -7.59
N GLN A 16 0.04 19.67 -7.09
CA GLN A 16 -0.03 21.14 -7.10
C GLN A 16 0.09 21.67 -8.54
N PRO A 17 -0.71 22.67 -8.95
CA PRO A 17 -0.55 23.34 -10.23
C PRO A 17 0.87 23.87 -10.42
N GLY A 18 1.47 23.63 -11.59
CA GLY A 18 2.86 24.02 -11.88
C GLY A 18 3.93 23.05 -11.37
N CYS A 19 3.56 22.02 -10.60
CA CYS A 19 4.46 21.01 -10.06
C CYS A 19 4.06 19.59 -10.53
N PRO A 20 4.15 19.27 -11.84
CA PRO A 20 3.66 17.99 -12.37
C PRO A 20 4.46 16.77 -11.89
N PHE A 21 5.70 16.98 -11.44
CA PHE A 21 6.60 15.91 -11.00
C PHE A 21 6.58 15.69 -9.49
N ASP A 22 6.19 16.71 -8.71
CA ASP A 22 6.15 16.61 -7.25
C ASP A 22 4.93 15.78 -6.79
N PRO A 23 5.07 14.96 -5.75
CA PRO A 23 3.93 14.25 -5.18
C PRO A 23 2.90 15.25 -4.61
N PRO A 24 1.67 14.80 -4.33
CA PRO A 24 0.70 15.55 -3.54
C PRO A 24 1.35 16.13 -2.27
N LYS A 25 1.12 17.42 -2.02
CA LYS A 25 1.72 18.13 -0.88
C LYS A 25 1.37 17.46 0.45
N GLU A 26 0.17 16.93 0.55
CA GLU A 26 -0.37 16.28 1.74
C GLU A 26 0.38 14.99 2.08
N LEU A 27 1.01 14.31 1.10
CA LEU A 27 1.90 13.18 1.39
C LEU A 27 3.22 13.63 2.03
N ILE A 28 3.72 14.80 1.65
CA ILE A 28 4.91 15.42 2.25
C ILE A 28 4.56 15.83 3.68
N ASP A 29 3.44 16.55 3.87
CA ASP A 29 2.98 17.00 5.17
C ASP A 29 2.73 15.80 6.11
N ALA A 30 2.10 14.72 5.62
CA ALA A 30 1.89 13.50 6.42
C ALA A 30 3.21 12.87 6.88
N ARG A 31 4.24 12.86 6.02
CA ARG A 31 5.59 12.37 6.37
C ARG A 31 6.27 13.22 7.44
N GLU A 32 6.04 14.53 7.45
CA GLU A 32 6.59 15.44 8.47
C GLU A 32 6.02 15.18 9.87
N HIS A 33 4.77 14.70 9.96
CA HIS A 33 4.16 14.30 11.23
C HIS A 33 4.66 12.93 11.73
N GLY A 34 5.22 12.10 10.85
CA GLY A 34 5.76 10.79 11.20
C GLY A 34 5.82 9.83 10.01
N PRO A 35 6.46 8.66 10.18
CA PRO A 35 6.63 7.69 9.08
C PRO A 35 5.33 6.96 8.72
N ILE A 36 4.30 7.02 9.58
CA ILE A 36 3.03 6.33 9.45
C ILE A 36 1.88 7.23 9.89
N SER A 37 0.78 7.18 9.14
CA SER A 37 -0.48 7.86 9.41
C SER A 37 -1.64 6.88 9.38
N ARG A 38 -2.75 7.19 10.06
CA ARG A 38 -4.03 6.51 9.88
C ARG A 38 -4.63 6.96 8.56
N LEU A 39 -5.18 6.00 7.81
CA LEU A 39 -5.89 6.25 6.56
C LEU A 39 -7.25 5.56 6.62
N PRO A 40 -8.37 6.31 6.71
CA PRO A 40 -9.69 5.76 6.49
C PRO A 40 -9.85 5.46 4.99
N PHE A 41 -10.20 4.22 4.67
CA PHE A 41 -10.48 3.79 3.30
C PHE A 41 -11.94 4.13 2.94
N PRO A 42 -12.27 4.26 1.64
CA PRO A 42 -13.63 4.57 1.20
C PRO A 42 -14.70 3.58 1.67
N ASP A 43 -14.34 2.32 1.87
CA ASP A 43 -15.21 1.24 2.38
C ASP A 43 -15.35 1.25 3.92
N GLY A 44 -14.81 2.26 4.60
CA GLY A 44 -14.81 2.40 6.05
C GLY A 44 -13.65 1.69 6.77
N HIS A 45 -12.84 0.89 6.06
CA HIS A 45 -11.69 0.21 6.66
C HIS A 45 -10.65 1.19 7.22
N GLN A 46 -10.16 0.91 8.43
CA GLN A 46 -9.19 1.77 9.11
C GLN A 46 -7.76 1.28 8.88
N GLY A 47 -7.20 1.66 7.74
CA GLY A 47 -5.86 1.26 7.31
C GLY A 47 -4.74 2.14 7.85
N ARG A 48 -3.59 2.05 7.17
CA ARG A 48 -2.38 2.83 7.44
C ARG A 48 -1.80 3.35 6.14
N LEU A 49 -1.30 4.59 6.17
CA LEU A 49 -0.50 5.19 5.11
C LEU A 49 0.94 5.31 5.61
N ILE A 50 1.90 4.71 4.91
CA ILE A 50 3.32 4.75 5.26
C ILE A 50 4.05 5.62 4.24
N THR A 51 4.67 6.71 4.71
CA THR A 51 5.41 7.67 3.88
C THR A 51 6.89 7.76 4.24
N GLY A 52 7.29 7.20 5.40
CA GLY A 52 8.69 7.16 5.83
C GLY A 52 9.48 6.08 5.10
N TYR A 53 10.58 6.46 4.45
CA TYR A 53 11.39 5.58 3.59
C TYR A 53 11.82 4.27 4.25
N ASP A 54 12.43 4.33 5.44
CA ASP A 54 12.92 3.14 6.14
C ASP A 54 11.78 2.21 6.56
N LEU A 55 10.64 2.78 6.95
CA LEU A 55 9.47 2.01 7.32
C LEU A 55 8.79 1.35 6.11
N VAL A 56 8.69 2.07 4.98
CA VAL A 56 8.23 1.50 3.70
C VAL A 56 9.11 0.31 3.32
N ARG A 57 10.44 0.47 3.36
CA ARG A 57 11.37 -0.62 3.05
C ARG A 57 11.23 -1.80 3.98
N SER A 58 11.06 -1.55 5.28
CA SER A 58 10.90 -2.61 6.28
C SER A 58 9.61 -3.40 6.05
N VAL A 59 8.49 -2.72 5.76
CA VAL A 59 7.21 -3.37 5.47
C VAL A 59 7.26 -4.17 4.17
N LEU A 60 7.83 -3.61 3.10
CA LEU A 60 7.94 -4.29 1.80
C LEU A 60 8.90 -5.50 1.83
N ALA A 61 9.80 -5.58 2.82
CA ALA A 61 10.72 -6.70 2.99
C ALA A 61 10.22 -7.77 3.98
N ASP A 62 9.14 -7.49 4.71
CA ASP A 62 8.65 -8.35 5.78
C ASP A 62 7.60 -9.35 5.25
N PRO A 63 7.85 -10.66 5.34
CA PRO A 63 6.96 -11.69 4.77
C PRO A 63 5.61 -11.80 5.47
N ARG A 64 5.40 -11.07 6.58
CA ARG A 64 4.10 -10.98 7.25
C ARG A 64 3.09 -10.12 6.48
N PHE A 65 3.55 -9.26 5.58
CA PHE A 65 2.68 -8.45 4.72
C PHE A 65 2.42 -9.18 3.41
N SER A 66 1.16 -9.55 3.20
CA SER A 66 0.73 -10.26 2.00
C SER A 66 0.51 -9.31 0.83
N SER A 67 0.82 -9.78 -0.38
CA SER A 67 0.43 -9.14 -1.65
C SER A 67 -0.64 -9.95 -2.40
N ARG A 68 -1.28 -10.93 -1.75
CA ARG A 68 -2.32 -11.77 -2.38
C ARG A 68 -3.52 -10.95 -2.83
N ARG A 69 -3.85 -11.08 -4.12
CA ARG A 69 -4.95 -10.35 -4.76
C ARG A 69 -6.27 -10.45 -4.00
N GLU A 70 -6.63 -11.65 -3.57
CA GLU A 70 -7.87 -11.97 -2.87
C GLU A 70 -7.94 -11.44 -1.42
N LEU A 71 -6.82 -10.96 -0.88
CA LEU A 71 -6.75 -10.29 0.42
C LEU A 71 -6.77 -8.77 0.30
N MET A 72 -6.55 -8.21 -0.89
CA MET A 72 -6.58 -6.76 -1.17
C MET A 72 -8.02 -6.24 -1.31
N ARG A 73 -8.84 -6.45 -0.27
CA ARG A 73 -10.27 -6.06 -0.24
C ARG A 73 -10.47 -4.56 -0.12
N HIS A 74 -9.55 -3.89 0.57
CA HIS A 74 -9.64 -2.47 0.86
C HIS A 74 -8.83 -1.69 -0.17
N HIS A 75 -9.51 -0.96 -1.05
CA HIS A 75 -8.85 -0.13 -2.08
C HIS A 75 -8.83 1.35 -1.64
N PRO A 76 -7.68 2.02 -1.59
CA PRO A 76 -7.57 3.34 -0.95
C PRO A 76 -8.23 4.48 -1.73
N LEU A 77 -8.65 4.23 -2.99
CA LEU A 77 -9.27 5.24 -3.87
C LEU A 77 -10.74 4.97 -4.21
N ALA A 78 -11.24 3.77 -3.93
CA ALA A 78 -12.61 3.40 -4.29
C ALA A 78 -13.15 2.35 -3.33
N ASP A 79 -14.46 2.40 -3.06
CA ASP A 79 -15.17 1.29 -2.43
C ASP A 79 -15.50 0.26 -3.53
N LEU A 80 -14.99 -0.96 -3.37
CA LEU A 80 -15.23 -2.06 -4.31
C LEU A 80 -16.47 -2.88 -3.94
N GLY A 81 -17.13 -2.57 -2.81
CA GLY A 81 -18.24 -3.35 -2.27
C GLY A 81 -17.87 -4.81 -1.99
N ASP A 82 -18.87 -5.70 -2.00
CA ASP A 82 -18.70 -7.13 -1.72
C ASP A 82 -18.22 -7.94 -2.94
N ILE A 83 -17.45 -7.33 -3.85
CA ILE A 83 -16.92 -8.06 -5.01
C ILE A 83 -15.94 -9.13 -4.51
N GLU A 84 -16.27 -10.39 -4.79
CA GLU A 84 -15.34 -11.49 -4.54
C GLU A 84 -14.17 -11.40 -5.52
N VAL A 85 -12.99 -11.08 -5.00
CA VAL A 85 -11.76 -11.01 -5.77
C VAL A 85 -11.12 -12.40 -5.80
N PRO A 86 -11.03 -13.06 -6.97
CA PRO A 86 -10.39 -14.36 -7.06
C PRO A 86 -8.87 -14.24 -6.84
N PRO A 87 -8.21 -15.34 -6.46
CA PRO A 87 -6.75 -15.39 -6.40
C PRO A 87 -6.09 -14.99 -7.73
N ALA A 88 -4.82 -14.62 -7.65
CA ALA A 88 -4.04 -14.28 -8.84
C ALA A 88 -3.98 -15.47 -9.83
N PRO A 89 -4.29 -15.26 -11.13
CA PRO A 89 -4.14 -16.28 -12.15
C PRO A 89 -2.67 -16.68 -12.34
N PRO A 90 -2.38 -17.86 -12.93
CA PRO A 90 -1.02 -18.27 -13.26
C PRO A 90 -0.29 -17.21 -14.10
N GLY A 91 0.96 -16.90 -13.72
CA GLY A 91 1.78 -15.87 -14.37
C GLY A 91 1.71 -14.49 -13.70
N GLU A 92 0.64 -14.16 -12.96
CA GLU A 92 0.52 -12.89 -12.22
C GLU A 92 1.18 -12.98 -10.84
N PHE A 93 2.45 -13.36 -10.80
CA PHE A 93 3.13 -13.75 -9.56
C PHE A 93 3.42 -12.58 -8.60
N LEU A 94 3.28 -11.32 -9.04
CA LEU A 94 3.37 -10.14 -8.18
C LEU A 94 2.26 -10.10 -7.10
N LEU A 95 1.11 -10.74 -7.37
CA LEU A 95 -0.03 -10.79 -6.47
C LEU A 95 -0.12 -12.14 -5.74
N MET A 96 1.03 -12.76 -5.46
CA MET A 96 1.17 -14.02 -4.74
C MET A 96 2.18 -13.85 -3.60
N ASP A 97 2.03 -14.64 -2.54
CA ASP A 97 3.03 -14.75 -1.48
C ASP A 97 3.96 -15.95 -1.73
N GLU A 98 4.98 -16.12 -0.88
CA GLU A 98 5.76 -17.35 -0.84
C GLU A 98 4.91 -18.55 -0.39
N PRO A 99 5.18 -19.77 -0.90
CA PRO A 99 6.25 -20.15 -1.84
C PRO A 99 5.93 -19.95 -3.34
N GLN A 100 4.70 -19.55 -3.69
CA GLN A 100 4.25 -19.45 -5.09
C GLN A 100 4.99 -18.34 -5.84
N HIS A 101 5.12 -17.15 -5.25
CA HIS A 101 5.91 -16.06 -5.81
C HIS A 101 7.36 -16.49 -6.07
N GLY A 102 8.01 -17.13 -5.10
CA GLY A 102 9.39 -17.60 -5.21
C GLY A 102 9.60 -18.65 -6.31
N ARG A 103 8.60 -19.50 -6.57
CA ARG A 103 8.62 -20.46 -7.69
C ARG A 103 8.73 -19.76 -9.05
N TYR A 104 8.04 -18.64 -9.24
CA TYR A 104 8.15 -17.83 -10.46
C TYR A 104 9.41 -16.96 -10.47
N ARG A 105 9.73 -16.33 -9.35
CA ARG A 105 10.85 -15.38 -9.26
C ARG A 105 12.21 -16.04 -9.52
N LYS A 106 12.46 -17.22 -8.94
CA LYS A 106 13.77 -17.92 -9.04
C LYS A 106 14.27 -18.08 -10.48
N PRO A 107 13.52 -18.69 -11.42
CA PRO A 107 13.99 -18.85 -12.80
C PRO A 107 14.06 -17.54 -13.60
N LEU A 108 13.28 -16.51 -13.23
CA LEU A 108 13.19 -15.25 -13.99
C LEU A 108 14.25 -14.21 -13.62
N VAL A 109 14.88 -14.33 -12.44
CA VAL A 109 15.86 -13.36 -11.94
C VAL A 109 17.30 -13.70 -12.37
N GLY A 110 17.51 -14.82 -13.07
CA GLY A 110 18.75 -15.13 -13.79
C GLY A 110 20.02 -15.15 -12.95
N ARG A 111 19.90 -15.43 -11.64
CA ARG A 111 21.03 -15.66 -10.76
C ARG A 111 21.44 -17.12 -10.76
#